data_AF-B4UAH1-F1
#
_entry.id   AF-B4UAH1-F1
#
_cell.length_a   1.000
_cell.length_b   1.000
_cell.length_c   1.000
_cell.angle_alpha   90.00
_cell.angle_beta   90.00
_cell.angle_gamma   90.00
#
_symmetry.space_group_name_H-M   'P 1'
#
loop_
_entity.id
_entity.type
_entity.pdbx_description
1 polymer ?
#
loop_
_entity_poly.entity_id
_entity_poly.type
_entity_poly.pdbx_seq_one_letter_code
_entity_poly.pdbx_strand_id
1 'polypeptide(L)'
;MTDLDSAMVDLVARQQVKVPPYPAVAFQIDALLRTQDYGLDDLARLVASDQVLAADVLRCANAALYARGAPVASVKQAVQRIGATDVARLALASGLGAHVLAAGRLAPLRRRVWMDALASALLCQALARGRGLSPEIAFSAGLLHDFGKVVAIACLEDLLARREGAVPRQASEWAAIAERFHVEMGVVMAARWELPPVLADVVAQHHAERIGAAADPRYVETVAAVDEVVRLLADRTSVAADDLAEAALLDAAERPLVVRAIEVLPGFVAAFERPEAWKADVGASLIAPPPGPAPSAGHPLPYLMTLRLGGTEHVFDIRAMGGAQCVVSGPRALPENVLLEMKIACDPALRGFATVKLAWAEHGRSLMLVQPYGLPAEALARWKALFEGAAAAAA
;
A
#
# COMPACT_ATOMS: atom_id res chain seq x y z
N MET A 1 -27.47 -6.14 -7.47
CA MET A 1 -26.35 -6.88 -6.86
C MET A 1 -25.97 -8.01 -7.78
N THR A 2 -24.70 -8.13 -8.13
CA THR A 2 -24.20 -9.34 -8.78
C THR A 2 -24.21 -10.53 -7.80
N ASP A 3 -24.06 -11.75 -8.30
CA ASP A 3 -23.88 -12.95 -7.46
C ASP A 3 -22.71 -12.78 -6.46
N LEU A 4 -21.61 -12.19 -6.95
CA LEU A 4 -20.42 -11.87 -6.16
C LEU A 4 -20.72 -10.85 -5.04
N ASP A 5 -21.52 -9.82 -5.32
CA ASP A 5 -21.88 -8.80 -4.31
C ASP A 5 -22.64 -9.43 -3.14
N SER A 6 -23.58 -10.33 -3.45
CA SER A 6 -24.39 -11.03 -2.45
C SER A 6 -23.52 -11.95 -1.60
N ALA A 7 -22.58 -12.67 -2.23
CA ALA A 7 -21.64 -13.55 -1.53
C ALA A 7 -20.69 -12.77 -0.59
N MET A 8 -20.23 -11.58 -1.00
CA MET A 8 -19.38 -10.70 -0.18
C MET A 8 -20.12 -10.22 1.08
N VAL A 9 -21.38 -9.77 0.94
CA VAL A 9 -22.21 -9.35 2.07
C VAL A 9 -22.47 -10.50 3.04
N ASP A 10 -22.79 -11.68 2.51
CA ASP A 10 -23.02 -12.90 3.29
C ASP A 10 -21.81 -13.32 4.12
N LEU A 11 -20.59 -13.26 3.55
CA LEU A 11 -19.36 -13.59 4.26
C LEU A 11 -19.10 -12.68 5.45
N VAL A 12 -19.29 -11.36 5.26
CA VAL A 12 -19.12 -10.37 6.33
C VAL A 12 -20.18 -10.59 7.42
N ALA A 13 -21.45 -10.79 7.03
CA ALA A 13 -22.55 -11.03 7.96
C ALA A 13 -22.35 -12.29 8.81
N ARG A 14 -21.78 -13.36 8.24
CA ARG A 14 -21.49 -14.62 8.95
C ARG A 14 -20.26 -14.55 9.86
N GLN A 15 -19.53 -13.44 9.87
CA GLN A 15 -18.31 -13.23 10.65
C GLN A 15 -17.17 -14.24 10.39
N GLN A 16 -17.18 -14.90 9.23
CA GLN A 16 -16.25 -15.99 8.90
C GLN A 16 -14.95 -15.51 8.21
N VAL A 17 -14.78 -14.20 8.02
CA VAL A 17 -13.63 -13.65 7.31
C VAL A 17 -12.41 -13.62 8.22
N LYS A 18 -11.41 -14.43 7.87
CA LYS A 18 -10.07 -14.35 8.46
C LYS A 18 -9.24 -13.40 7.61
N VAL A 19 -8.85 -12.27 8.18
CA VAL A 19 -7.99 -11.31 7.51
C VAL A 19 -6.57 -11.52 8.05
N PRO A 20 -5.63 -12.08 7.27
CA PRO A 20 -4.25 -12.23 7.71
C PRO A 20 -3.50 -10.88 7.64
N PRO A 21 -2.45 -10.69 8.44
CA PRO A 21 -1.51 -9.60 8.23
C PRO A 21 -0.78 -9.75 6.88
N TYR A 22 -0.23 -8.64 6.39
CA TYR A 22 0.57 -8.61 5.17
C TYR A 22 1.78 -9.55 5.33
N PRO A 23 1.99 -10.48 4.39
CA PRO A 23 3.00 -11.53 4.52
C PRO A 23 4.40 -11.03 4.83
N ALA A 24 4.86 -9.95 4.18
CA ALA A 24 6.20 -9.42 4.42
C ALA A 24 6.38 -8.93 5.86
N VAL A 25 5.36 -8.27 6.44
CA VAL A 25 5.37 -7.83 7.84
C VAL A 25 5.33 -9.03 8.78
N ALA A 26 4.50 -10.04 8.48
CA ALA A 26 4.45 -11.28 9.27
C ALA A 26 5.82 -12.00 9.30
N PHE A 27 6.52 -12.09 8.17
CA PHE A 27 7.89 -12.62 8.10
C PHE A 27 8.87 -11.80 8.94
N GLN A 28 8.78 -10.47 8.93
CA GLN A 28 9.65 -9.63 9.75
C GLN A 28 9.39 -9.80 11.24
N ILE A 29 8.13 -9.91 11.65
CA ILE A 29 7.75 -10.17 13.04
C ILE A 29 8.27 -11.54 13.45
N ASP A 30 8.02 -12.58 12.67
CA ASP A 30 8.53 -13.91 12.97
C ASP A 30 10.06 -13.94 13.10
N ALA A 31 10.78 -13.28 12.17
CA ALA A 31 12.23 -13.16 12.24
C ALA A 31 12.69 -12.40 13.50
N LEU A 32 12.05 -11.27 13.83
CA LEU A 32 12.35 -10.48 15.03
C LEU A 32 12.09 -11.29 16.31
N LEU A 33 10.99 -12.03 16.38
CA LEU A 33 10.64 -12.81 17.57
C LEU A 33 11.59 -14.01 17.79
N ARG A 34 12.16 -14.56 16.71
CA ARG A 34 13.19 -15.63 16.80
C ARG A 34 14.51 -15.15 17.41
N THR A 35 14.87 -13.87 17.26
CA THR A 35 16.12 -13.35 17.87
C THR A 35 15.99 -13.20 19.38
N GLN A 36 14.76 -13.07 19.90
CA GLN A 36 14.46 -12.73 21.30
C GLN A 36 15.12 -11.42 21.78
N ASP A 37 15.63 -10.61 20.85
CA ASP A 37 16.30 -9.34 21.10
C ASP A 37 15.51 -8.24 20.39
N TYR A 38 14.45 -7.77 21.05
CA TYR A 38 13.54 -6.74 20.54
C TYR A 38 12.98 -5.87 21.66
N GLY A 39 12.84 -4.57 21.36
CA GLY A 39 12.22 -3.59 22.23
C GLY A 39 10.76 -3.28 21.87
N LEU A 40 10.14 -2.41 22.68
CA LEU A 40 8.80 -1.87 22.40
C LEU A 40 8.74 -1.14 21.06
N ASP A 41 9.77 -0.36 20.73
CA ASP A 41 9.79 0.43 19.50
C ASP A 41 9.95 -0.44 18.25
N ASP A 42 10.68 -1.56 18.33
CA ASP A 42 10.82 -2.51 17.20
C ASP A 42 9.46 -3.13 16.85
N LEU A 43 8.74 -3.60 17.87
CA LEU A 43 7.39 -4.15 17.70
C LEU A 43 6.40 -3.08 17.27
N ALA A 44 6.41 -1.89 17.88
CA ALA A 44 5.54 -0.81 17.48
C ALA A 44 5.72 -0.44 16.02
N ARG A 45 6.97 -0.43 15.52
CA ARG A 45 7.26 -0.14 14.11
C ARG A 45 6.70 -1.21 13.17
N LEU A 46 6.84 -2.49 13.50
CA LEU A 46 6.32 -3.60 12.67
C LEU A 46 4.80 -3.72 12.74
N VAL A 47 4.21 -3.51 13.91
CA VAL A 47 2.74 -3.51 14.05
C VAL A 47 2.15 -2.30 13.31
N ALA A 48 2.80 -1.13 13.37
CA ALA A 48 2.37 0.07 12.67
C ALA A 48 2.60 0.02 11.15
N SER A 49 3.20 -1.05 10.62
CA SER A 49 3.34 -1.25 9.18
C SER A 49 2.28 -2.18 8.59
N ASP A 50 1.29 -2.64 9.37
CA ASP A 50 0.23 -3.53 8.89
C ASP A 50 -1.13 -3.16 9.51
N GLN A 51 -2.16 -3.04 8.67
CA GLN A 51 -3.49 -2.63 9.13
C GLN A 51 -4.14 -3.64 10.10
N VAL A 52 -3.95 -4.94 9.87
CA VAL A 52 -4.59 -5.99 10.67
C VAL A 52 -3.96 -6.03 12.06
N LEU A 53 -2.62 -6.03 12.14
CA LEU A 53 -1.88 -6.02 13.39
C LEU A 53 -2.14 -4.74 14.18
N ALA A 54 -2.09 -3.58 13.51
CA ALA A 54 -2.37 -2.29 14.16
C ALA A 54 -3.75 -2.29 14.80
N ALA A 55 -4.77 -2.71 14.07
CA ALA A 55 -6.13 -2.73 14.56
C ALA A 55 -6.35 -3.77 15.67
N ASP A 56 -5.73 -4.96 15.56
CA ASP A 56 -5.82 -6.00 16.60
C ASP A 56 -5.14 -5.57 17.91
N VAL A 57 -3.97 -4.93 17.81
CA VAL A 57 -3.25 -4.36 18.95
C VAL A 57 -4.02 -3.18 19.57
N LEU A 58 -4.62 -2.30 18.77
CA LEU A 58 -5.48 -1.23 19.26
C LEU A 58 -6.71 -1.78 19.99
N ARG A 59 -7.39 -2.77 19.41
CA ARG A 59 -8.51 -3.48 20.03
C ARG A 59 -8.10 -4.06 21.38
N CYS A 60 -7.00 -4.81 21.43
CA CYS A 60 -6.49 -5.39 22.67
C CYS A 60 -6.17 -4.32 23.71
N ALA A 61 -5.50 -3.23 23.33
CA ALA A 61 -5.12 -2.17 24.28
C ALA A 61 -6.32 -1.39 24.85
N ASN A 62 -7.47 -1.45 24.20
CA ASN A 62 -8.72 -0.85 24.65
C ASN A 62 -9.68 -1.85 25.32
N ALA A 63 -9.40 -3.15 25.24
CA ALA A 63 -10.17 -4.18 25.93
C ALA A 63 -10.01 -4.06 27.46
N ALA A 64 -11.06 -4.46 28.19
CA ALA A 64 -11.14 -4.32 29.65
C ALA A 64 -9.92 -4.85 30.43
N LEU A 65 -9.23 -5.88 29.91
CA LEU A 65 -8.03 -6.44 30.51
C LEU A 65 -6.86 -5.44 30.58
N TYR A 66 -6.69 -4.62 29.54
CA TYR A 66 -5.56 -3.68 29.40
C TYR A 66 -5.96 -2.21 29.60
N ALA A 67 -7.26 -1.90 29.50
CA ALA A 67 -7.78 -0.55 29.56
C ALA A 67 -7.42 0.14 30.89
N ARG A 68 -6.65 1.23 30.80
CA ARG A 68 -6.31 2.12 31.91
C ARG A 68 -6.50 3.56 31.47
N GLY A 69 -7.56 4.21 31.94
CA GLY A 69 -7.88 5.59 31.59
C GLY A 69 -8.53 5.72 30.21
N ALA A 70 -8.16 6.76 29.46
CA ALA A 70 -8.75 7.07 28.17
C ALA A 70 -8.41 6.00 27.10
N PRO A 71 -9.30 5.81 26.09
CA PRO A 71 -8.99 4.97 24.94
C PRO A 71 -7.71 5.42 24.21
N VAL A 72 -6.93 4.46 23.71
CA VAL A 72 -5.71 4.72 22.93
C VAL A 72 -6.00 4.57 21.44
N ALA A 73 -5.62 5.58 20.67
CA ALA A 73 -5.80 5.62 19.21
C ALA A 73 -4.48 5.64 18.44
N SER A 74 -3.35 5.37 19.11
CA SER A 74 -2.08 5.17 18.43
C SER A 74 -1.50 3.78 18.70
N VAL A 75 -0.92 3.18 17.66
CA VAL A 75 -0.26 1.87 17.75
C VAL A 75 0.86 1.90 18.80
N LYS A 76 1.66 2.98 18.84
CA LYS A 76 2.74 3.12 19.82
C LYS A 76 2.22 3.10 21.26
N GLN A 77 1.17 3.87 21.58
CA GLN A 77 0.58 3.85 22.92
C GLN A 77 -0.07 2.50 23.24
N ALA A 78 -0.68 1.84 22.25
CA ALA A 78 -1.26 0.51 22.41
C ALA A 78 -0.18 -0.53 22.76
N VAL A 79 0.95 -0.53 22.04
CA VAL A 79 2.09 -1.40 22.33
C VAL A 79 2.70 -1.11 23.71
N GLN A 80 2.83 0.16 24.09
CA GLN A 80 3.29 0.54 25.43
C GLN A 80 2.34 0.07 26.54
N ARG A 81 1.03 0.11 26.30
CA ARG A 81 0.01 -0.31 27.26
C ARG A 81 -0.05 -1.82 27.45
N ILE A 82 0.07 -2.60 26.35
CA ILE A 82 0.05 -4.06 26.38
C ILE A 82 1.40 -4.63 26.83
N GLY A 83 2.50 -4.04 26.36
CA GLY A 83 3.85 -4.53 26.57
C GLY A 83 4.34 -5.45 25.44
N ALA A 84 5.66 -5.50 25.25
CA ALA A 84 6.31 -6.17 24.12
C ALA A 84 5.98 -7.67 24.05
N THR A 85 6.02 -8.38 25.18
CA THR A 85 5.78 -9.83 25.22
C THR A 85 4.37 -10.22 24.78
N ASP A 86 3.35 -9.49 25.23
CA ASP A 86 1.97 -9.81 24.89
C ASP A 86 1.63 -9.35 23.47
N VAL A 87 2.20 -8.23 22.99
CA VAL A 87 2.13 -7.85 21.57
C VAL A 87 2.77 -8.90 20.67
N ALA A 88 3.93 -9.44 21.05
CA ALA A 88 4.58 -10.52 20.32
C ALA A 88 3.67 -11.76 20.20
N ARG A 89 3.00 -12.15 21.29
CA ARG A 89 2.04 -13.25 21.30
C ARG A 89 0.84 -12.99 20.40
N LEU A 90 0.29 -11.79 20.44
CA LEU A 90 -0.80 -11.37 19.55
C LEU A 90 -0.37 -11.43 18.09
N ALA A 91 0.80 -10.90 17.77
CA ALA A 91 1.31 -10.88 16.40
C ALA A 91 1.58 -12.30 15.86
N LEU A 92 2.08 -13.21 16.70
CA LEU A 92 2.18 -14.63 16.35
C LEU A 92 0.80 -15.26 16.12
N ALA A 93 -0.15 -15.03 17.03
CA ALA A 93 -1.51 -15.56 16.90
C ALA A 93 -2.20 -15.10 15.61
N SER A 94 -1.98 -13.84 15.22
CA SER A 94 -2.49 -13.25 13.99
C SER A 94 -1.69 -13.66 12.75
N GLY A 95 -0.42 -14.04 12.90
CA GLY A 95 0.52 -14.35 11.81
C GLY A 95 0.69 -15.84 11.45
N LEU A 96 0.26 -16.79 12.30
CA LEU A 96 0.48 -18.24 12.15
C LEU A 96 -0.03 -18.85 10.82
N GLY A 97 -0.87 -18.14 10.04
CA GLY A 97 -1.32 -18.56 8.71
C GLY A 97 -0.85 -17.69 7.54
N ALA A 98 -0.19 -16.55 7.78
CA ALA A 98 0.09 -15.54 6.76
C ALA A 98 1.07 -16.01 5.68
N HIS A 99 1.99 -16.93 6.02
CA HIS A 99 2.92 -17.52 5.05
C HIS A 99 2.20 -18.30 3.93
N VAL A 100 1.04 -18.90 4.23
CA VAL A 100 0.24 -19.66 3.27
C VAL A 100 -0.45 -18.73 2.26
N LEU A 101 -0.68 -17.47 2.66
CA LEU A 101 -1.39 -16.44 1.87
C LEU A 101 -0.44 -15.46 1.17
N ALA A 102 0.87 -15.66 1.31
CA ALA A 102 1.92 -14.94 0.59
C ALA A 102 1.77 -15.09 -0.94
N ALA A 103 1.38 -16.29 -1.37
CA ALA A 103 0.95 -16.59 -2.72
C ALA A 103 -0.58 -16.52 -2.80
N GLY A 104 -1.11 -15.80 -3.78
CA GLY A 104 -2.55 -15.65 -3.95
C GLY A 104 -2.88 -14.88 -5.22
N ARG A 105 -4.03 -15.19 -5.82
CA ARG A 105 -4.49 -14.62 -7.10
C ARG A 105 -4.69 -13.10 -7.06
N LEU A 106 -4.86 -12.53 -5.87
CA LEU A 106 -5.01 -11.09 -5.62
C LEU A 106 -3.82 -10.50 -4.84
N ALA A 107 -2.69 -11.21 -4.75
CA ALA A 107 -1.51 -10.73 -4.04
C ALA A 107 -1.01 -9.34 -4.53
N PRO A 108 -1.00 -9.02 -5.85
CA PRO A 108 -0.63 -7.69 -6.32
C PRO A 108 -1.56 -6.58 -5.80
N LEU A 109 -2.87 -6.87 -5.69
CA LEU A 109 -3.85 -5.91 -5.18
C LEU A 109 -3.70 -5.73 -3.66
N ARG A 110 -3.49 -6.82 -2.91
CA ARG A 110 -3.19 -6.77 -1.47
C ARG A 110 -1.99 -5.87 -1.18
N ARG A 111 -0.93 -6.02 -1.97
CA ARG A 111 0.28 -5.21 -1.87
C ARG A 111 0.01 -3.73 -2.15
N ARG A 112 -0.74 -3.43 -3.21
CA ARG A 112 -1.12 -2.04 -3.53
C ARG A 112 -1.87 -1.39 -2.35
N VAL A 113 -2.89 -2.06 -1.81
CA VAL A 113 -3.65 -1.56 -0.65
C VAL A 113 -2.77 -1.36 0.59
N TRP A 114 -1.81 -2.26 0.81
CA TRP A 114 -0.84 -2.11 1.90
C TRP A 114 0.10 -0.90 1.71
N MET A 115 0.62 -0.70 0.49
CA MET A 115 1.45 0.47 0.16
C MET A 115 0.66 1.78 0.29
N ASP A 116 -0.57 1.81 -0.21
CA ASP A 116 -1.46 2.98 -0.14
C ASP A 116 -1.73 3.36 1.33
N ALA A 117 -1.98 2.36 2.20
CA ALA A 117 -2.17 2.59 3.63
C ALA A 117 -0.92 3.15 4.33
N LEU A 118 0.28 2.66 3.99
CA LEU A 118 1.53 3.21 4.53
C LEU A 118 1.81 4.62 4.02
N ALA A 119 1.48 4.91 2.76
CA ALA A 119 1.55 6.25 2.20
C ALA A 119 0.63 7.20 2.96
N SER A 120 -0.63 6.81 3.16
CA SER A 120 -1.59 7.60 3.92
C SER A 120 -1.14 7.82 5.36
N ALA A 121 -0.63 6.79 6.05
CA ALA A 121 -0.13 6.90 7.40
C ALA A 121 1.01 7.94 7.52
N LEU A 122 2.00 7.86 6.64
CA LEU A 122 3.15 8.77 6.64
C LEU A 122 2.74 10.21 6.30
N LEU A 123 1.86 10.40 5.31
CA LEU A 123 1.37 11.69 4.87
C LEU A 123 0.49 12.37 5.95
N CYS A 124 -0.44 11.62 6.57
CA CYS A 124 -1.24 12.14 7.68
C CYS A 124 -0.34 12.55 8.86
N GLN A 125 0.70 11.77 9.16
CA GLN A 125 1.66 12.11 10.20
C GLN A 125 2.43 13.41 9.89
N ALA A 126 2.80 13.63 8.62
CA ALA A 126 3.51 14.84 8.19
C ALA A 126 2.65 16.11 8.34
N LEU A 127 1.34 16.00 8.13
CA LEU A 127 0.38 17.11 8.25
C LEU A 127 -0.08 17.38 9.69
N ALA A 128 -0.03 16.37 10.55
CA ALA A 128 -0.64 16.39 11.88
C ALA A 128 -0.28 17.63 12.73
N ARG A 129 1.01 17.98 12.79
CA ARG A 129 1.47 19.12 13.62
C ARG A 129 0.90 20.45 13.14
N GLY A 130 0.85 20.67 11.82
CA GLY A 130 0.28 21.89 11.23
C GLY A 130 -1.21 22.04 11.51
N ARG A 131 -1.92 20.92 11.66
CA ARG A 131 -3.37 20.86 11.95
C ARG A 131 -3.70 20.76 13.45
N GLY A 132 -2.69 20.82 14.33
CA GLY A 132 -2.89 20.70 15.78
C GLY A 132 -3.41 19.32 16.21
N LEU A 133 -2.94 18.26 15.54
CA LEU A 133 -3.28 16.86 15.79
C LEU A 133 -2.08 16.09 16.36
N SER A 134 -2.33 14.95 17.02
CA SER A 134 -1.28 14.02 17.40
C SER A 134 -0.73 13.32 16.14
N PRO A 135 0.58 13.39 15.87
CA PRO A 135 1.19 12.68 14.75
C PRO A 135 0.99 11.16 14.82
N GLU A 136 0.95 10.57 16.01
CA GLU A 136 0.79 9.14 16.22
C GLU A 136 -0.64 8.66 15.95
N ILE A 137 -1.64 9.47 16.32
CA ILE A 137 -3.05 9.18 16.00
C ILE A 137 -3.29 9.43 14.50
N ALA A 138 -2.74 10.52 13.93
CA ALA A 138 -2.87 10.81 12.51
C ALA A 138 -2.23 9.71 11.64
N PHE A 139 -1.09 9.17 12.06
CA PHE A 139 -0.50 8.01 11.43
C PHE A 139 -1.45 6.80 11.46
N SER A 140 -2.05 6.51 12.61
CA SER A 140 -2.96 5.37 12.77
C SER A 140 -4.26 5.57 11.98
N ALA A 141 -4.76 6.81 11.90
CA ALA A 141 -5.91 7.18 11.07
C ALA A 141 -5.61 6.96 9.58
N GLY A 142 -4.47 7.46 9.09
CA GLY A 142 -4.03 7.23 7.71
C GLY A 142 -3.79 5.75 7.40
N LEU A 143 -3.22 4.98 8.34
CA LEU A 143 -3.02 3.54 8.16
C LEU A 143 -4.35 2.77 8.06
N LEU A 144 -5.34 3.14 8.88
CA LEU A 144 -6.56 2.35 9.05
C LEU A 144 -7.76 2.86 8.28
N HIS A 145 -7.77 4.06 7.68
CA HIS A 145 -8.96 4.60 7.03
C HIS A 145 -9.59 3.67 5.99
N ASP A 146 -8.72 2.96 5.25
CA ASP A 146 -9.07 2.11 4.12
C ASP A 146 -8.95 0.61 4.43
N PHE A 147 -8.87 0.23 5.70
CA PHE A 147 -8.64 -1.18 6.07
C PHE A 147 -9.76 -2.11 5.58
N GLY A 148 -10.95 -1.58 5.28
CA GLY A 148 -12.01 -2.33 4.63
C GLY A 148 -11.63 -2.89 3.25
N LYS A 149 -10.68 -2.28 2.54
CA LYS A 149 -10.10 -2.84 1.30
C LYS A 149 -9.39 -4.17 1.59
N VAL A 150 -8.67 -4.27 2.71
CA VAL A 150 -8.01 -5.52 3.14
C VAL A 150 -9.03 -6.61 3.45
N VAL A 151 -10.13 -6.24 4.11
CA VAL A 151 -11.25 -7.15 4.41
C VAL A 151 -11.91 -7.63 3.12
N ALA A 152 -12.21 -6.72 2.20
CA ALA A 152 -12.81 -7.05 0.91
C ALA A 152 -11.93 -8.00 0.10
N ILE A 153 -10.63 -7.76 0.04
CA ILE A 153 -9.68 -8.66 -0.65
C ILE A 153 -9.68 -10.05 0.00
N ALA A 154 -9.66 -10.14 1.33
CA ALA A 154 -9.71 -11.42 2.02
C ALA A 154 -11.00 -12.20 1.72
N CYS A 155 -12.15 -11.53 1.67
CA CYS A 155 -13.41 -12.13 1.25
C CYS A 155 -13.34 -12.64 -0.20
N LEU A 156 -12.84 -11.83 -1.12
CA LEU A 156 -12.70 -12.22 -2.53
C LEU A 156 -11.80 -13.45 -2.68
N GLU A 157 -10.71 -13.52 -1.93
CA GLU A 157 -9.83 -14.69 -1.95
C GLU A 157 -10.49 -15.96 -1.41
N ASP A 158 -11.31 -15.86 -0.36
CA ASP A 158 -12.10 -16.99 0.15
C ASP A 158 -13.12 -17.47 -0.89
N LEU A 159 -13.83 -16.56 -1.55
CA LEU A 159 -14.79 -16.89 -2.62
C LEU A 159 -14.10 -17.54 -3.82
N LEU A 160 -12.94 -17.00 -4.23
CA LEU A 160 -12.14 -17.53 -5.33
C LEU A 160 -11.57 -18.93 -5.02
N ALA A 161 -11.25 -19.20 -3.76
CA ALA A 161 -10.84 -20.53 -3.30
C ALA A 161 -12.00 -21.53 -3.37
N ARG A 162 -13.23 -21.08 -3.10
CA ARG A 162 -14.47 -21.85 -3.24
C ARG A 162 -14.99 -21.97 -4.68
N ARG A 163 -14.26 -21.39 -5.65
CA ARG A 163 -14.56 -21.38 -7.10
C ARG A 163 -15.79 -20.55 -7.51
N GLU A 164 -16.32 -19.71 -6.63
CA GLU A 164 -17.32 -18.70 -6.99
C GLU A 164 -16.59 -17.52 -7.66
N GLY A 165 -17.04 -17.09 -8.85
CA GLY A 165 -16.45 -15.95 -9.55
C GLY A 165 -15.04 -16.13 -10.12
N ALA A 166 -14.58 -17.38 -10.35
CA ALA A 166 -13.21 -17.74 -10.76
C ALA A 166 -12.83 -17.38 -12.22
N VAL A 167 -13.39 -16.30 -12.77
CA VAL A 167 -13.05 -15.80 -14.11
C VAL A 167 -11.93 -14.77 -13.97
N PRO A 168 -10.85 -14.83 -14.77
CA PRO A 168 -9.85 -13.77 -14.82
C PRO A 168 -10.50 -12.41 -15.15
N ARG A 169 -10.11 -11.37 -14.42
CA ARG A 169 -10.58 -9.98 -14.60
C ARG A 169 -9.40 -9.03 -14.63
N GLN A 170 -9.56 -7.84 -15.17
CA GLN A 170 -8.50 -6.83 -15.09
C GLN A 170 -8.22 -6.45 -13.62
N ALA A 171 -6.98 -6.04 -13.32
CA ALA A 171 -6.61 -5.59 -11.96
C ALA A 171 -7.51 -4.44 -11.47
N SER A 172 -7.89 -3.55 -12.39
CA SER A 172 -8.80 -2.42 -12.15
C SER A 172 -10.20 -2.89 -11.74
N GLU A 173 -10.71 -3.99 -12.29
CA GLU A 173 -12.00 -4.54 -11.90
C GLU A 173 -11.97 -5.07 -10.46
N TRP A 174 -10.92 -5.82 -10.09
CA TRP A 174 -10.76 -6.29 -8.71
C TRP A 174 -10.59 -5.13 -7.73
N ALA A 175 -9.80 -4.12 -8.10
CA ALA A 175 -9.65 -2.90 -7.32
C ALA A 175 -10.97 -2.17 -7.15
N ALA A 176 -11.77 -2.03 -8.21
CA ALA A 176 -13.09 -1.39 -8.16
C ALA A 176 -14.08 -2.15 -7.24
N ILE A 177 -14.00 -3.48 -7.19
CA ILE A 177 -14.81 -4.26 -6.25
C ILE A 177 -14.39 -3.95 -4.80
N ALA A 178 -13.09 -3.96 -4.49
CA ALA A 178 -12.60 -3.62 -3.15
C ALA A 178 -12.96 -2.17 -2.77
N GLU A 179 -12.81 -1.23 -3.71
CA GLU A 179 -13.18 0.18 -3.56
C GLU A 179 -14.66 0.35 -3.25
N ARG A 180 -15.55 -0.41 -3.89
CA ARG A 180 -16.98 -0.26 -3.63
C ARG A 180 -17.41 -0.68 -2.23
N PHE A 181 -16.70 -1.63 -1.60
CA PHE A 181 -17.10 -2.21 -0.31
C PHE A 181 -16.29 -1.69 0.89
N HIS A 182 -15.22 -0.91 0.68
CA HIS A 182 -14.27 -0.63 1.75
C HIS A 182 -14.87 0.16 2.92
N VAL A 183 -15.73 1.15 2.67
CA VAL A 183 -16.37 1.90 3.77
C VAL A 183 -17.27 0.99 4.58
N GLU A 184 -18.18 0.27 3.93
CA GLU A 184 -19.16 -0.61 4.60
C GLU A 184 -18.47 -1.71 5.41
N MET A 185 -17.49 -2.39 4.80
CA MET A 185 -16.72 -3.44 5.48
C MET A 185 -15.84 -2.86 6.60
N GLY A 186 -15.25 -1.69 6.36
CA GLY A 186 -14.47 -0.96 7.34
C GLY A 186 -15.29 -0.60 8.57
N VAL A 187 -16.49 -0.05 8.40
CA VAL A 187 -17.39 0.33 9.51
C VAL A 187 -17.80 -0.90 10.33
N VAL A 188 -18.21 -1.98 9.67
CA VAL A 188 -18.58 -3.23 10.36
C VAL A 188 -17.41 -3.75 11.19
N MET A 189 -16.21 -3.76 10.62
CA MET A 189 -15.04 -4.27 11.31
C MET A 189 -14.52 -3.31 12.39
N ALA A 190 -14.65 -2.00 12.22
CA ALA A 190 -14.27 -0.99 13.20
C ALA A 190 -15.14 -1.11 14.45
N ALA A 191 -16.45 -1.34 14.27
CA ALA A 191 -17.36 -1.65 15.36
C ALA A 191 -17.00 -2.98 16.04
N ARG A 192 -16.75 -4.04 15.25
CA ARG A 192 -16.39 -5.36 15.77
C ARG A 192 -15.10 -5.36 16.58
N TRP A 193 -14.13 -4.55 16.18
CA TRP A 193 -12.85 -4.42 16.84
C TRP A 193 -12.82 -3.30 17.88
N GLU A 194 -13.98 -2.71 18.18
CA GLU A 194 -14.12 -1.62 19.16
C GLU A 194 -13.04 -0.55 18.95
N LEU A 195 -12.80 -0.19 17.68
CA LEU A 195 -11.78 0.79 17.36
C LEU A 195 -12.13 2.12 18.05
N PRO A 196 -11.12 2.85 18.53
CA PRO A 196 -11.30 4.17 19.11
C PRO A 196 -12.18 5.07 18.24
N PRO A 197 -13.10 5.87 18.81
CA PRO A 197 -14.07 6.66 18.04
C PRO A 197 -13.45 7.48 16.93
N VAL A 198 -12.32 8.15 17.20
CA VAL A 198 -11.58 8.95 16.18
C VAL A 198 -11.17 8.13 14.95
N LEU A 199 -10.81 6.85 15.11
CA LEU A 199 -10.43 5.99 14.00
C LEU A 199 -11.66 5.42 13.29
N ALA A 200 -12.71 5.07 14.05
CA ALA A 200 -13.98 4.64 13.47
C ALA A 200 -14.65 5.73 12.63
N ASP A 201 -14.60 7.00 13.10
CA ASP A 201 -15.12 8.15 12.37
C ASP A 201 -14.38 8.38 11.05
N VAL A 202 -13.05 8.27 11.07
CA VAL A 202 -12.21 8.35 9.86
C VAL A 202 -12.62 7.29 8.85
N VAL A 203 -12.73 6.03 9.26
CA VAL A 203 -13.15 4.93 8.38
C VAL A 203 -14.54 5.19 7.79
N ALA A 204 -15.47 5.71 8.59
CA ALA A 204 -16.84 5.93 8.17
C ALA A 204 -17.04 7.15 7.26
N GLN A 205 -16.21 8.19 7.39
CA GLN A 205 -16.53 9.53 6.88
C GLN A 205 -15.47 10.16 5.96
N HIS A 206 -14.33 9.51 5.70
CA HIS A 206 -13.25 10.11 4.88
C HIS A 206 -13.64 10.41 3.42
N HIS A 207 -14.73 9.81 2.91
CA HIS A 207 -15.32 10.16 1.60
C HIS A 207 -16.61 10.99 1.69
N ALA A 208 -17.05 11.37 2.89
CA ALA A 208 -18.30 12.08 3.06
C ALA A 208 -18.21 13.52 2.53
N GLU A 209 -19.19 13.95 1.73
CA GLU A 209 -19.32 15.34 1.28
C GLU A 209 -19.42 16.33 2.46
N ARG A 210 -19.99 15.85 3.58
CA ARG A 210 -20.08 16.57 4.84
C ARG A 210 -19.81 15.64 6.00
N ILE A 211 -18.84 16.03 6.82
CA ILE A 211 -18.52 15.32 8.06
C ILE A 211 -19.66 15.56 9.06
N GLY A 212 -20.19 14.45 9.58
CA GLY A 212 -21.22 14.42 10.62
C GLY A 212 -20.64 14.61 12.02
N ALA A 213 -21.30 14.01 13.01
CA ALA A 213 -20.80 14.01 14.38
C ALA A 213 -19.57 13.10 14.50
N ALA A 214 -18.38 13.66 14.33
CA ALA A 214 -17.10 13.00 14.56
C ALA A 214 -16.48 13.46 15.89
N ALA A 215 -15.74 12.58 16.56
CA ALA A 215 -15.03 12.88 17.80
C ALA A 215 -14.00 14.02 17.62
N ASP A 216 -13.31 14.05 16.48
CA ASP A 216 -12.49 15.18 16.03
C ASP A 216 -12.46 15.19 14.49
N PRO A 217 -13.25 16.07 13.83
CA PRO A 217 -13.41 16.07 12.37
C PRO A 217 -12.11 16.37 11.63
N ARG A 218 -11.13 17.00 12.28
CA ARG A 218 -9.84 17.33 11.67
C ARG A 218 -9.07 16.10 11.22
N TYR A 219 -9.18 14.96 11.91
CA TYR A 219 -8.56 13.71 11.44
C TYR A 219 -9.24 13.19 10.17
N VAL A 220 -10.57 13.33 10.06
CA VAL A 220 -11.32 12.96 8.84
C VAL A 220 -10.89 13.84 7.67
N GLU A 221 -10.80 15.16 7.88
CA GLU A 221 -10.33 16.12 6.87
C GLU A 221 -8.87 15.86 6.44
N THR A 222 -7.99 15.51 7.39
CA THR A 222 -6.60 15.14 7.08
C THR A 222 -6.52 13.89 6.24
N VAL A 223 -7.31 12.86 6.55
CA VAL A 223 -7.32 11.63 5.76
C VAL A 223 -7.93 11.87 4.39
N ALA A 224 -9.03 12.62 4.28
CA ALA A 224 -9.64 12.95 2.99
C ALA A 224 -8.67 13.73 2.08
N ALA A 225 -7.90 14.68 2.62
CA ALA A 225 -6.85 15.40 1.90
C ALA A 225 -5.74 14.45 1.41
N VAL A 226 -5.33 13.52 2.27
CA VAL A 226 -4.25 12.58 1.97
C VAL A 226 -4.68 11.49 0.98
N ASP A 227 -5.93 11.02 1.04
CA ASP A 227 -6.47 10.06 0.09
C ASP A 227 -6.42 10.62 -1.35
N GLU A 228 -6.69 11.91 -1.52
CA GLU A 228 -6.50 12.58 -2.82
C GLU A 228 -5.05 12.57 -3.29
N VAL A 229 -4.09 12.82 -2.40
CA VAL A 229 -2.65 12.74 -2.73
C VAL A 229 -2.24 11.33 -3.13
N VAL A 230 -2.69 10.31 -2.40
CA VAL A 230 -2.37 8.90 -2.68
C VAL A 230 -2.98 8.47 -4.03
N ARG A 231 -4.19 8.95 -4.35
CA ARG A 231 -4.80 8.73 -5.67
C ARG A 231 -3.99 9.36 -6.79
N LEU A 232 -3.48 10.58 -6.61
CA LEU A 232 -2.59 11.23 -7.58
C LEU A 232 -1.28 10.45 -7.77
N LEU A 233 -0.71 9.90 -6.68
CA LEU A 233 0.50 9.08 -6.73
C LEU A 233 0.33 7.77 -7.50
N ALA A 234 -0.89 7.23 -7.58
CA ALA A 234 -1.14 5.92 -8.19
C ALA A 234 -0.66 5.81 -9.65
N ASP A 235 -0.83 6.89 -10.42
CA ASP A 235 -0.57 6.95 -11.87
C ASP A 235 0.59 7.89 -12.25
N ARG A 236 1.33 8.40 -11.25
CA ARG A 236 2.42 9.37 -11.44
C ARG A 236 3.77 8.82 -10.95
N THR A 237 4.85 9.41 -11.46
CA THR A 237 6.24 9.13 -11.02
C THR A 237 6.57 9.77 -9.69
N SER A 238 5.95 10.93 -9.43
CA SER A 238 6.01 11.71 -8.21
C SER A 238 4.85 12.72 -8.22
N VAL A 239 4.68 13.47 -7.14
CA VAL A 239 3.71 14.56 -7.03
C VAL A 239 4.45 15.81 -6.58
N ALA A 240 4.45 16.85 -7.41
CA ALA A 240 5.05 18.14 -7.11
C ALA A 240 4.05 19.07 -6.40
N ALA A 241 4.54 20.21 -5.88
CA ALA A 241 3.67 21.17 -5.20
C ALA A 241 2.56 21.74 -6.11
N ASP A 242 2.84 21.90 -7.40
CA ASP A 242 1.87 22.39 -8.39
C ASP A 242 0.76 21.36 -8.66
N ASP A 243 1.10 20.07 -8.62
CA ASP A 243 0.12 18.98 -8.76
C ASP A 243 -0.87 18.94 -7.60
N LEU A 244 -0.47 19.46 -6.43
CA LEU A 244 -1.28 19.57 -5.23
C LEU A 244 -2.12 20.85 -5.20
N ALA A 245 -2.05 21.70 -6.23
CA ALA A 245 -2.83 22.93 -6.27
C ALA A 245 -4.34 22.66 -6.37
N GLU A 246 -4.71 21.52 -6.96
CA GLU A 246 -6.09 21.07 -7.14
C GLU A 246 -6.64 20.33 -5.90
N ALA A 247 -5.77 19.92 -4.96
CA ALA A 247 -6.19 19.21 -3.77
C ALA A 247 -6.91 20.15 -2.79
N ALA A 248 -8.24 20.07 -2.79
CA ALA A 248 -9.12 21.07 -2.17
C ALA A 248 -8.93 21.18 -0.64
N LEU A 249 -8.50 20.10 0.00
CA LEU A 249 -8.33 20.01 1.44
C LEU A 249 -6.88 20.22 1.90
N LEU A 250 -5.97 20.67 1.01
CA LEU A 250 -4.59 21.01 1.35
C LEU A 250 -4.32 22.52 1.22
N ASP A 251 -3.87 23.12 2.32
CA ASP A 251 -3.45 24.51 2.32
C ASP A 251 -2.09 24.68 1.61
N ALA A 252 -1.83 25.87 1.07
CA ALA A 252 -0.58 26.16 0.35
C ALA A 252 0.68 25.90 1.21
N ALA A 253 0.59 26.09 2.53
CA ALA A 253 1.69 25.82 3.47
C ALA A 253 1.93 24.31 3.70
N GLU A 254 0.96 23.46 3.40
CA GLU A 254 1.01 22.01 3.60
C GLU A 254 1.66 21.28 2.41
N ARG A 255 1.54 21.82 1.20
CA ARG A 255 2.07 21.19 -0.03
C ARG A 255 3.57 20.85 0.06
N PRO A 256 4.46 21.73 0.58
CA PRO A 256 5.87 21.37 0.75
C PRO A 256 6.10 20.26 1.78
N LEU A 257 5.24 20.10 2.79
CA LEU A 257 5.33 19.00 3.76
C LEU A 257 4.99 17.68 3.08
N VAL A 258 3.93 17.66 2.27
CA VAL A 258 3.51 16.50 1.48
C VAL A 258 4.61 16.07 0.51
N VAL A 259 5.17 17.01 -0.27
CA VAL A 259 6.25 16.71 -1.21
C VAL A 259 7.45 16.05 -0.50
N ARG A 260 7.91 16.60 0.63
CA ARG A 260 9.01 16.00 1.41
C ARG A 260 8.68 14.61 1.94
N ALA A 261 7.43 14.38 2.35
CA ALA A 261 6.99 13.07 2.81
C ALA A 261 6.96 12.04 1.65
N ILE A 262 6.58 12.46 0.45
CA ILE A 262 6.60 11.61 -0.76
C ILE A 262 8.04 11.21 -1.14
N GLU A 263 9.02 12.09 -0.95
CA GLU A 263 10.43 11.77 -1.25
C GLU A 263 10.99 10.66 -0.35
N VAL A 264 10.56 10.60 0.91
CA VAL A 264 11.02 9.56 1.87
C VAL A 264 10.14 8.31 1.87
N LEU A 265 8.91 8.41 1.34
CA LEU A 265 7.92 7.34 1.31
C LEU A 265 8.45 6.02 0.71
N PRO A 266 9.13 6.01 -0.45
CA PRO A 266 9.64 4.76 -1.00
C PRO A 266 10.60 4.04 -0.06
N GLY A 267 11.53 4.77 0.56
CA GLY A 267 12.46 4.18 1.54
C GLY A 267 11.75 3.66 2.78
N PHE A 268 10.70 4.36 3.24
CA PHE A 268 9.87 3.93 4.35
C PHE A 268 9.14 2.61 4.05
N VAL A 269 8.47 2.50 2.89
CA VAL A 269 7.77 1.27 2.47
C VAL A 269 8.76 0.12 2.24
N ALA A 270 9.88 0.39 1.56
CA ALA A 270 10.90 -0.62 1.24
C ALA A 270 11.52 -1.26 2.49
N ALA A 271 11.56 -0.55 3.63
CA ALA A 271 12.05 -1.09 4.90
C ALA A 271 11.22 -2.29 5.42
N PHE A 272 9.96 -2.41 4.97
CA PHE A 272 9.04 -3.47 5.37
C PHE A 272 8.93 -4.63 4.36
N GLU A 273 9.40 -4.45 3.12
CA GLU A 273 9.39 -5.49 2.09
C GLU A 273 10.54 -6.51 2.27
N ARG A 274 10.30 -7.80 1.96
CA ARG A 274 11.30 -8.89 2.12
C ARG A 274 11.25 -9.95 1.00
N PRO A 275 12.40 -10.31 0.38
CA PRO A 275 12.55 -11.42 -0.58
C PRO A 275 11.84 -12.71 -0.23
N GLU A 276 11.92 -13.07 1.04
CA GLU A 276 11.40 -14.30 1.60
C GLU A 276 9.88 -14.41 1.42
N ALA A 277 9.17 -13.28 1.41
CA ALA A 277 7.74 -13.23 1.23
C ALA A 277 7.26 -13.60 -0.19
N TRP A 278 8.17 -13.74 -1.16
CA TRP A 278 7.82 -13.89 -2.57
C TRP A 278 8.39 -15.16 -3.22
N LYS A 279 8.99 -16.07 -2.42
CA LYS A 279 9.63 -17.30 -2.92
C LYS A 279 8.64 -18.44 -3.23
N ALA A 280 7.36 -18.32 -2.85
CA ALA A 280 6.34 -19.34 -3.11
C ALA A 280 5.85 -19.26 -4.58
N ASP A 281 5.62 -20.42 -5.19
CA ASP A 281 4.99 -20.50 -6.52
C ASP A 281 3.59 -19.87 -6.46
N VAL A 282 3.39 -18.79 -7.21
CA VAL A 282 2.23 -17.90 -7.09
C VAL A 282 0.98 -18.42 -7.79
N GLY A 283 1.06 -19.58 -8.46
CA GLY A 283 0.00 -20.06 -9.34
C GLY A 283 -0.32 -19.08 -10.47
N ALA A 284 -1.30 -19.40 -11.31
CA ALA A 284 -1.75 -18.47 -12.35
C ALA A 284 -2.56 -17.32 -11.71
N SER A 285 -2.11 -16.09 -11.94
CA SER A 285 -2.84 -14.87 -11.59
C SER A 285 -4.25 -14.90 -12.20
N LEU A 286 -5.26 -14.42 -11.46
CA LEU A 286 -6.59 -14.11 -12.03
C LEU A 286 -6.71 -12.64 -12.43
N ILE A 287 -5.61 -11.91 -12.40
CA ILE A 287 -5.49 -10.66 -13.13
C ILE A 287 -5.29 -11.04 -14.59
N ALA A 288 -6.30 -10.77 -15.42
CA ALA A 288 -6.18 -10.91 -16.85
C ALA A 288 -5.04 -9.99 -17.32
N PRO A 289 -4.14 -10.47 -18.21
CA PRO A 289 -3.22 -9.58 -18.87
C PRO A 289 -4.06 -8.48 -19.53
N PRO A 290 -3.64 -7.20 -19.44
CA PRO A 290 -4.34 -6.15 -20.15
C PRO A 290 -4.41 -6.52 -21.63
N PRO A 291 -5.38 -6.02 -22.42
CA PRO A 291 -5.18 -5.96 -23.86
C PRO A 291 -3.81 -5.31 -24.05
N GLY A 292 -2.87 -6.07 -24.62
CA GLY A 292 -1.45 -5.73 -24.59
C GLY A 292 -1.27 -4.26 -24.96
N PRO A 293 -0.38 -3.51 -24.29
CA PRO A 293 -0.25 -2.11 -24.63
C PRO A 293 0.01 -2.04 -26.13
N ALA A 294 -0.88 -1.38 -26.88
CA ALA A 294 -0.34 -0.54 -27.91
C ALA A 294 0.72 0.30 -27.18
N PRO A 295 1.99 0.32 -27.59
CA PRO A 295 2.94 1.26 -27.06
C PRO A 295 2.44 2.66 -27.46
N SER A 296 1.44 3.18 -26.75
CA SER A 296 0.90 4.48 -27.03
C SER A 296 1.87 5.47 -26.42
N ALA A 297 2.66 6.09 -27.30
CA ALA A 297 3.54 7.23 -27.04
C ALA A 297 4.85 6.96 -26.27
N GLY A 298 5.46 5.78 -26.43
CA GLY A 298 6.79 5.51 -25.88
C GLY A 298 7.85 5.34 -26.96
N HIS A 299 9.01 5.94 -26.76
CA HIS A 299 10.10 5.90 -27.73
C HIS A 299 11.23 4.97 -27.26
N PRO A 300 11.85 4.20 -28.17
CA PRO A 300 12.91 3.27 -27.79
C PRO A 300 14.14 4.03 -27.30
N LEU A 301 14.75 3.53 -26.23
CA LEU A 301 15.92 4.15 -25.60
C LEU A 301 17.08 3.17 -25.49
N PRO A 302 18.33 3.59 -25.76
CA PRO A 302 19.52 2.75 -25.62
C PRO A 302 19.99 2.66 -24.16
N TYR A 303 19.08 2.69 -23.19
CA TYR A 303 19.39 2.65 -21.77
C TYR A 303 19.04 1.30 -21.15
N LEU A 304 19.90 0.89 -20.21
CA LEU A 304 19.63 -0.26 -19.34
C LEU A 304 19.05 0.22 -18.02
N MET A 305 18.08 -0.53 -17.52
CA MET A 305 17.52 -0.37 -16.19
C MET A 305 17.97 -1.54 -15.30
N THR A 306 18.57 -1.22 -14.17
CA THR A 306 18.80 -2.18 -13.07
C THR A 306 17.67 -2.03 -12.06
N LEU A 307 16.99 -3.14 -11.75
CA LEU A 307 16.01 -3.26 -10.68
C LEU A 307 16.57 -4.19 -9.61
N ARG A 308 16.63 -3.74 -8.36
CA ARG A 308 17.15 -4.52 -7.24
C ARG A 308 16.02 -4.95 -6.30
N LEU A 309 15.94 -6.26 -6.05
CA LEU A 309 14.98 -6.90 -5.17
C LEU A 309 15.73 -7.63 -4.05
N GLY A 310 15.69 -7.06 -2.84
CA GLY A 310 16.41 -7.54 -1.64
C GLY A 310 17.83 -8.03 -1.92
N GLY A 311 18.64 -7.14 -2.48
CA GLY A 311 20.06 -7.37 -2.76
C GLY A 311 20.36 -8.06 -4.10
N THR A 312 19.38 -8.67 -4.75
CA THR A 312 19.56 -9.27 -6.09
C THR A 312 19.30 -8.23 -7.16
N GLU A 313 20.28 -7.99 -8.05
CA GLU A 313 20.13 -7.07 -9.17
C GLU A 313 19.68 -7.81 -10.44
N HIS A 314 18.73 -7.20 -11.15
CA HIS A 314 18.22 -7.66 -12.42
C HIS A 314 18.33 -6.54 -13.45
N VAL A 315 18.87 -6.85 -14.64
CA VAL A 315 19.11 -5.87 -15.70
C VAL A 315 18.10 -6.07 -16.83
N PHE A 316 17.51 -4.97 -17.30
CA PHE A 316 16.49 -4.95 -18.34
C PHE A 316 16.80 -3.90 -19.40
N ASP A 317 16.42 -4.19 -20.64
CA ASP A 317 16.44 -3.22 -21.74
C ASP A 317 15.20 -2.31 -21.63
N ILE A 318 15.37 -0.99 -21.70
CA ILE A 318 14.24 -0.06 -21.81
C ILE A 318 13.75 -0.04 -23.27
N ARG A 319 12.56 -0.58 -23.52
CA ARG A 319 11.97 -0.71 -24.86
C ARG A 319 11.18 0.52 -25.29
N ALA A 320 10.56 1.19 -24.34
CA ALA A 320 9.77 2.38 -24.58
C ALA A 320 9.68 3.19 -23.28
N MET A 321 9.72 4.52 -23.37
CA MET A 321 9.56 5.40 -22.21
C MET A 321 8.47 6.44 -22.47
N GLY A 322 7.54 6.55 -21.54
CA GLY A 322 6.49 7.57 -21.49
C GLY A 322 6.68 8.50 -20.28
N GLY A 323 5.82 9.52 -20.17
CA GLY A 323 5.94 10.55 -19.12
C GLY A 323 5.88 10.01 -17.69
N ALA A 324 5.13 8.93 -17.44
CA ALA A 324 4.98 8.35 -16.09
C ALA A 324 5.51 6.92 -15.95
N GLN A 325 5.82 6.23 -17.04
CA GLN A 325 6.09 4.80 -17.05
C GLN A 325 7.00 4.41 -18.21
N CYS A 326 7.64 3.25 -18.11
CA CYS A 326 8.43 2.68 -19.19
C CYS A 326 8.15 1.19 -19.35
N VAL A 327 8.35 0.67 -20.56
CA VAL A 327 8.31 -0.75 -20.84
C VAL A 327 9.73 -1.27 -20.85
N VAL A 328 10.00 -2.30 -20.07
CA VAL A 328 11.30 -2.98 -20.02
C VAL A 328 11.17 -4.44 -20.44
N SER A 329 12.25 -5.02 -20.98
CA SER A 329 12.29 -6.43 -21.34
C SER A 329 13.50 -7.14 -20.74
N GLY A 330 13.33 -8.40 -20.33
CA GLY A 330 14.40 -9.20 -19.77
C GLY A 330 14.10 -10.70 -19.74
N PRO A 331 14.98 -11.49 -19.11
CA PRO A 331 14.87 -12.96 -19.09
C PRO A 331 13.81 -13.47 -18.10
N ARG A 332 13.41 -12.66 -17.12
CA ARG A 332 12.45 -13.04 -16.08
C ARG A 332 11.65 -11.82 -15.62
N ALA A 333 10.34 -11.99 -15.44
CA ALA A 333 9.49 -10.99 -14.79
C ALA A 333 9.78 -10.88 -13.28
N LEU A 334 9.73 -9.65 -12.76
CA LEU A 334 9.73 -9.37 -11.33
C LEU A 334 8.28 -9.25 -10.83
N PRO A 335 8.03 -9.46 -9.52
CA PRO A 335 6.68 -9.45 -9.00
C PRO A 335 6.03 -8.05 -9.06
N GLU A 336 4.74 -8.02 -9.39
CA GLU A 336 3.97 -6.78 -9.52
C GLU A 336 3.78 -6.06 -8.16
N ASN A 337 3.68 -4.73 -8.23
CA ASN A 337 3.55 -3.79 -7.13
C ASN A 337 4.62 -3.91 -6.03
N VAL A 338 5.71 -4.66 -6.24
CA VAL A 338 6.85 -4.64 -5.32
C VAL A 338 7.66 -3.38 -5.55
N LEU A 339 8.02 -2.73 -4.46
CA LEU A 339 8.91 -1.58 -4.50
C LEU A 339 10.35 -2.04 -4.72
N LEU A 340 10.91 -1.69 -5.88
CA LEU A 340 12.22 -2.07 -6.36
C LEU A 340 13.12 -0.84 -6.35
N GLU A 341 14.36 -0.99 -5.89
CA GLU A 341 15.33 0.07 -6.16
C GLU A 341 15.66 0.06 -7.65
N MET A 342 15.61 1.24 -8.26
CA MET A 342 15.79 1.45 -9.68
C MET A 342 17.05 2.26 -9.93
N LYS A 343 17.82 1.84 -10.94
CA LYS A 343 18.91 2.62 -11.53
C LYS A 343 18.79 2.58 -13.05
N ILE A 344 18.78 3.74 -13.71
CA ILE A 344 18.90 3.86 -15.16
C ILE A 344 20.33 4.30 -15.51
N ALA A 345 20.95 3.59 -16.44
CA ALA A 345 22.32 3.83 -16.89
C ALA A 345 22.43 5.03 -17.85
N CYS A 346 22.04 6.22 -17.39
CA CYS A 346 22.29 7.51 -18.03
C CYS A 346 23.44 8.26 -17.34
N ASP A 347 23.85 9.42 -17.86
CA ASP A 347 24.89 10.27 -17.26
C ASP A 347 24.32 11.62 -16.81
N PRO A 348 24.33 11.94 -15.50
CA PRO A 348 24.61 11.03 -14.39
C PRO A 348 23.48 10.01 -14.19
N ALA A 349 23.78 8.88 -13.54
CA ALA A 349 22.81 7.80 -13.36
C ALA A 349 21.57 8.26 -12.59
N LEU A 350 20.38 7.96 -13.11
CA LEU A 350 19.12 8.18 -12.42
C LEU A 350 18.91 7.04 -11.44
N ARG A 351 18.69 7.38 -10.16
CA ARG A 351 18.41 6.43 -9.08
C ARG A 351 17.08 6.79 -8.41
N GLY A 352 16.38 5.78 -7.91
CA GLY A 352 15.13 5.96 -7.18
C GLY A 352 14.50 4.62 -6.87
N PHE A 353 13.18 4.61 -6.72
CA PHE A 353 12.41 3.39 -6.62
C PHE A 353 11.40 3.30 -7.77
N ALA A 354 10.98 2.09 -8.08
CA ALA A 354 9.95 1.83 -9.07
C ALA A 354 9.11 0.62 -8.66
N THR A 355 7.93 0.50 -9.26
CA THR A 355 7.05 -0.66 -9.14
C THR A 355 6.84 -1.27 -10.52
N VAL A 356 6.78 -2.60 -10.58
CA VAL A 356 6.26 -3.28 -11.76
C VAL A 356 4.74 -3.21 -11.67
N LYS A 357 4.10 -2.45 -12.55
CA LYS A 357 2.64 -2.36 -12.58
C LYS A 357 2.03 -3.62 -13.17
N LEU A 358 2.67 -4.16 -14.20
CA LEU A 358 2.20 -5.30 -14.99
C LEU A 358 3.38 -6.07 -15.56
N ALA A 359 3.27 -7.40 -15.61
CA ALA A 359 4.23 -8.27 -16.30
C ALA A 359 3.53 -9.26 -17.25
N TRP A 360 4.10 -9.46 -18.45
CA TRP A 360 3.58 -10.43 -19.42
C TRP A 360 4.71 -11.10 -20.20
N ALA A 361 4.40 -12.23 -20.82
CA ALA A 361 5.31 -12.94 -21.71
C ALA A 361 5.05 -12.57 -23.17
N GLU A 362 6.11 -12.33 -23.93
CA GLU A 362 6.03 -12.05 -25.36
C GLU A 362 7.29 -12.55 -26.06
N HIS A 363 7.14 -13.32 -27.14
CA HIS A 363 8.26 -13.83 -27.95
C HIS A 363 9.39 -14.50 -27.13
N GLY A 364 9.05 -15.24 -26.07
CA GLY A 364 10.03 -15.92 -25.21
C GLY A 364 10.80 -15.02 -24.25
N ARG A 365 10.43 -13.73 -24.12
CA ARG A 365 10.95 -12.79 -23.13
C ARG A 365 9.85 -12.37 -22.16
N SER A 366 10.24 -11.85 -21.00
CA SER A 366 9.34 -11.16 -20.10
C SER A 366 9.39 -9.67 -20.38
N LEU A 367 8.22 -9.06 -20.60
CA LEU A 367 8.04 -7.62 -20.61
C LEU A 367 7.37 -7.17 -19.32
N MET A 368 7.70 -5.96 -18.91
CA MET A 368 7.14 -5.34 -17.72
C MET A 368 6.87 -3.87 -17.97
N LEU A 369 5.73 -3.41 -17.47
CA LEU A 369 5.43 -1.99 -17.33
C LEU A 369 5.95 -1.53 -15.97
N VAL A 370 6.94 -0.64 -15.97
CA VAL A 370 7.63 -0.15 -14.77
C VAL A 370 7.32 1.33 -14.59
N GLN A 371 6.85 1.69 -13.40
CA GLN A 371 6.57 3.06 -13.01
C GLN A 371 7.46 3.46 -11.84
N PRO A 372 8.29 4.52 -11.99
CA PRO A 372 8.97 5.14 -10.86
C PRO A 372 8.01 5.55 -9.75
N TYR A 373 8.45 5.53 -8.51
CA TYR A 373 7.62 5.79 -7.34
C TYR A 373 8.28 6.79 -6.41
N GLY A 374 7.64 7.94 -6.22
CA GLY A 374 8.09 9.01 -5.32
C GLY A 374 9.46 9.59 -5.69
N LEU A 375 9.73 9.82 -6.98
CA LEU A 375 11.01 10.40 -7.40
C LEU A 375 11.24 11.78 -6.75
N PRO A 376 12.41 12.03 -6.14
CA PRO A 376 12.77 13.37 -5.68
C PRO A 376 12.95 14.32 -6.87
N ALA A 377 12.85 15.63 -6.62
CA ALA A 377 12.83 16.65 -7.68
C ALA A 377 13.96 16.50 -8.73
N GLU A 378 15.19 16.23 -8.29
CA GLU A 378 16.34 16.03 -9.18
C GLU A 378 16.18 14.78 -10.08
N ALA A 379 15.73 13.67 -9.52
CA ALA A 379 15.50 12.44 -10.28
C ALA A 379 14.29 12.56 -11.21
N LEU A 380 13.24 13.29 -10.80
CA LEU A 380 12.08 13.59 -11.63
C LEU A 380 12.47 14.45 -12.84
N ALA A 381 13.30 15.47 -12.66
CA ALA A 381 13.81 16.30 -13.76
C ALA A 381 14.61 15.45 -14.76
N ARG A 382 15.44 14.51 -14.28
CA ARG A 382 16.16 13.56 -15.15
C ARG A 382 15.23 12.62 -15.90
N TRP A 383 14.20 12.10 -15.24
CA TRP A 383 13.19 11.26 -15.90
C TRP A 383 12.51 12.00 -17.05
N LYS A 384 12.10 13.26 -16.83
CA LYS A 384 11.50 14.11 -17.86
C LYS A 384 12.47 14.34 -19.03
N ALA A 385 13.73 14.65 -18.75
CA ALA A 385 14.74 14.85 -19.79
C ALA A 385 14.98 13.58 -20.64
N LEU A 386 14.98 12.39 -20.01
CA LEU A 386 15.09 11.12 -20.73
C LEU A 386 13.90 10.90 -21.66
N PHE A 387 12.68 11.19 -21.19
CA PHE A 387 11.47 11.07 -21.99
C PHE A 387 11.46 12.06 -23.17
N GLU A 388 11.77 13.33 -22.94
CA GLU A 388 11.84 14.36 -23.98
C GLU A 388 12.91 14.05 -25.03
N GLY A 389 14.08 13.58 -24.60
CA GLY A 389 15.15 13.14 -25.51
C GLY A 389 14.74 11.93 -26.36
N ALA A 390 13.99 10.99 -25.77
CA ALA A 390 13.42 9.85 -26.48
C ALA A 390 12.42 10.29 -27.55
N ALA A 391 11.55 11.24 -27.22
CA ALA A 391 10.57 11.81 -28.13
C ALA A 391 11.22 12.55 -29.30
N ALA A 392 12.27 13.32 -29.05
CA ALA A 392 13.02 14.02 -30.08
C ALA A 392 13.75 13.07 -31.05
N ALA A 393 14.27 11.95 -30.57
CA ALA A 393 14.99 10.98 -31.42
C ALA A 393 14.09 10.16 -32.36
N ALA A 394 12.77 10.20 -32.15
CA ALA A 394 11.78 9.44 -32.91
C ALA A 394 10.96 10.27 -33.89
N ALA A 395 11.07 11.61 -33.83
CA ALA A 395 10.51 12.56 -34.80
C ALA A 395 11.51 12.81 -35.93
#